data_AF-A0A7C9QU90-F1
#
_entry.id   AF-A0A7C9QU90-F1
#
_cell.length_a   1.000
_cell.length_b   1.000
_cell.length_c   1.000
_cell.angle_alpha   90.00
_cell.angle_beta   90.00
_cell.angle_gamma   90.00
#
_symmetry.space_group_name_H-M   'P 1'
#
loop_
_entity.id
_entity.type
_entity.pdbx_description
1 polymer ?
#
loop_
_entity_poly.entity_id
_entity_poly.type
_entity_poly.pdbx_seq_one_letter_code
_entity_poly.pdbx_strand_id
1 'polypeptide(L)'
;MNKNDFMSRAALWLLPLAFVAVLFVMRASSLPFWQSFNLDPDYYYLLNGLRIVEGLAPTDISHPGTPVQVLIAATIKALHPLTSTEATVDAVLRDAEDVLVAATSVIYVLIGLSLWWMGRAVWGATGALLPALLAQTAPLLSRIVPKFALHPKPEPFLVIAVALLVAAVMPLIRPRDDGKWDRAAALAGVAMALGIACKVHFAVLGVLPLLLVDRRRFLIYAGVGAAALVVFVAPALPSWSIWVDWIGRMVMHSGAYGEGAATVIDTGRYPRAVLKLFSSKLFMSLGVVGTVLLLTAYFRLRRRGLMEQDRFARLAAGIVAAQVLVVLSVAKQPAAHYLMPALVLTGPLLAALWSLSRPLMPHIHTRFWGTVLVVLVALQIPQMAKQNAELRGWTEEQMAIDLGARFPGCAKIYYDAASAQSYAFQRGDMNAQGRYSAKLAPLFPNDEYTWFTNDHTYWKNGLMQWLKPVTLADILDRHGCAVWRGNQHWTVAPYANRQIPGFVFDDRCDMGEETLFTKGVKCDGSRVPVAVP
;
A
#
# COMPACT_ATOMS: atom_id res chain seq x y z
N MET A 1 -26.94 -3.63 -31.30
CA MET A 1 -25.86 -4.21 -30.45
C MET A 1 -26.18 -5.69 -30.29
N ASN A 2 -25.26 -6.61 -30.62
CA ASN A 2 -25.53 -8.06 -30.54
C ASN A 2 -25.67 -8.47 -29.05
N LYS A 3 -26.65 -9.33 -28.71
CA LYS A 3 -26.86 -9.86 -27.35
C LYS A 3 -25.56 -10.40 -26.72
N ASN A 4 -24.71 -11.00 -27.54
CA ASN A 4 -23.41 -11.54 -27.11
C ASN A 4 -22.39 -10.46 -26.70
N ASP A 5 -22.42 -9.29 -27.36
CA ASP A 5 -21.57 -8.13 -27.02
C ASP A 5 -22.03 -7.51 -25.69
N PHE A 6 -23.34 -7.41 -25.48
CA PHE A 6 -23.90 -6.95 -24.20
C PHE A 6 -23.51 -7.87 -23.03
N MET A 7 -23.71 -9.18 -23.16
CA MET A 7 -23.35 -10.15 -22.13
C MET A 7 -21.85 -10.14 -21.82
N SER A 8 -20.99 -10.00 -22.84
CA SER A 8 -19.54 -9.91 -22.65
C SER A 8 -19.14 -8.65 -21.89
N ARG A 9 -19.77 -7.50 -22.19
CA ARG A 9 -19.53 -6.25 -21.46
C ARG A 9 -19.98 -6.33 -20.00
N ALA A 10 -21.11 -7.00 -19.74
CA ALA A 10 -21.59 -7.23 -18.38
C ALA A 10 -20.62 -8.14 -17.60
N ALA A 11 -20.10 -9.20 -18.24
CA ALA A 11 -19.15 -10.12 -17.61
C ALA A 11 -17.85 -9.45 -17.12
N LEU A 12 -17.38 -8.39 -17.80
CA LEU A 12 -16.20 -7.61 -17.39
C LEU A 12 -16.37 -6.89 -16.05
N TRP A 13 -17.58 -6.76 -15.53
CA TRP A 13 -17.82 -6.18 -14.20
C TRP A 13 -17.75 -7.20 -13.06
N LEU A 14 -17.87 -8.50 -13.36
CA LEU A 14 -17.97 -9.54 -12.32
C LEU A 14 -16.77 -9.54 -11.37
N LEU A 15 -15.55 -9.62 -11.91
CA LEU A 15 -14.32 -9.66 -11.10
C LEU A 15 -14.01 -8.31 -10.43
N PRO A 16 -14.10 -7.14 -11.11
CA PRO A 16 -13.93 -5.85 -10.45
C PRO A 16 -14.92 -5.61 -9.31
N LEU A 17 -16.22 -5.88 -9.51
CA LEU A 17 -17.23 -5.70 -8.45
C LEU A 17 -17.03 -6.69 -7.31
N ALA A 18 -16.67 -7.95 -7.59
CA ALA A 18 -16.36 -8.92 -6.55
C ALA A 18 -15.15 -8.47 -5.71
N PHE A 19 -14.09 -7.95 -6.33
CA PHE A 19 -12.94 -7.45 -5.61
C PHE A 19 -13.29 -6.22 -4.75
N VAL A 20 -14.05 -5.27 -5.30
CA VAL A 20 -14.54 -4.11 -4.54
C VAL A 20 -15.42 -4.54 -3.36
N ALA A 21 -16.32 -5.50 -3.55
CA ALA A 21 -17.15 -6.04 -2.48
C ALA A 21 -16.29 -6.70 -1.38
N VAL A 22 -15.25 -7.46 -1.75
CA VAL A 22 -14.28 -8.02 -0.80
C VAL A 22 -13.59 -6.91 0.00
N LEU A 23 -13.16 -5.81 -0.64
CA LEU A 23 -12.55 -4.68 0.07
C LEU A 23 -13.52 -4.01 1.05
N PHE A 24 -14.80 -3.86 0.69
CA PHE A 24 -15.81 -3.32 1.61
C PHE A 24 -16.06 -4.22 2.82
N VAL A 25 -16.19 -5.54 2.59
CA VAL A 25 -16.39 -6.54 3.66
C VAL A 25 -15.17 -6.57 4.59
N MET A 26 -13.97 -6.65 4.02
CA MET A 26 -12.73 -6.68 4.79
C MET A 26 -12.49 -5.39 5.55
N ARG A 27 -12.80 -4.23 4.97
CA ARG A 27 -12.73 -2.95 5.69
C ARG A 27 -13.64 -2.96 6.91
N ALA A 28 -14.89 -3.40 6.75
CA ALA A 28 -15.84 -3.47 7.86
C ALA A 28 -15.34 -4.39 9.00
N SER A 29 -14.57 -5.42 8.66
CA SER A 29 -13.90 -6.31 9.62
C SER A 29 -12.58 -5.78 10.17
N SER A 30 -12.08 -4.63 9.72
CA SER A 30 -10.79 -4.04 10.14
C SER A 30 -10.94 -2.61 10.71
N LEU A 31 -12.15 -2.12 10.91
CA LEU A 31 -12.39 -0.81 11.53
C LEU A 31 -12.35 -0.93 13.05
N PRO A 32 -11.92 0.13 13.76
CA PRO A 32 -11.50 1.45 13.25
C PRO A 32 -10.07 1.47 12.66
N PHE A 33 -9.72 2.53 11.91
CA PHE A 33 -8.45 2.64 11.17
C PHE A 33 -7.21 2.83 12.06
N TRP A 34 -7.37 3.29 13.30
CA TRP A 34 -6.26 3.50 14.25
C TRP A 34 -5.70 2.22 14.88
N GLN A 35 -6.20 1.04 14.54
CA GLN A 35 -5.71 -0.24 15.07
C GLN A 35 -4.30 -0.61 14.57
N SER A 36 -3.51 -1.30 15.39
CA SER A 36 -2.10 -1.58 15.11
C SER A 36 -1.85 -2.48 13.89
N PHE A 37 -2.71 -3.47 13.66
CA PHE A 37 -2.56 -4.39 12.52
C PHE A 37 -3.00 -3.79 11.18
N ASN A 38 -3.70 -2.65 11.20
CA ASN A 38 -3.99 -1.87 9.99
C ASN A 38 -2.72 -1.28 9.35
N LEU A 39 -1.59 -1.37 10.06
CA LEU A 39 -0.25 -0.91 9.67
C LEU A 39 -0.23 0.61 9.43
N ASP A 40 0.90 1.25 9.72
CA ASP A 40 1.13 2.65 9.37
C ASP A 40 0.77 2.97 7.89
N PRO A 41 0.20 4.14 7.52
CA PRO A 41 -0.31 5.23 8.36
C PRO A 41 -1.55 6.00 7.79
N ASP A 42 -2.76 5.55 8.11
CA ASP A 42 -3.98 6.17 7.56
C ASP A 42 -4.14 7.64 7.99
N TYR A 43 -3.79 7.92 9.25
CA TYR A 43 -3.85 9.26 9.83
C TYR A 43 -2.76 10.20 9.28
N TYR A 44 -1.66 9.68 8.71
CA TYR A 44 -0.66 10.57 8.08
C TYR A 44 -1.23 11.15 6.79
N TYR A 45 -1.83 10.29 5.98
CA TYR A 45 -2.45 10.70 4.72
C TYR A 45 -3.66 11.60 4.99
N LEU A 46 -4.43 11.33 6.06
CA LEU A 46 -5.51 12.20 6.52
C LEU A 46 -5.02 13.62 6.82
N LEU A 47 -4.06 13.75 7.75
CA LEU A 47 -3.61 15.06 8.21
C LEU A 47 -2.80 15.80 7.13
N ASN A 48 -2.08 15.10 6.25
CA ASN A 48 -1.45 15.73 5.09
C ASN A 48 -2.47 16.15 4.01
N GLY A 49 -3.56 15.40 3.83
CA GLY A 49 -4.70 15.84 3.02
C GLY A 49 -5.36 17.09 3.60
N LEU A 50 -5.49 17.15 4.92
CA LEU A 50 -6.02 18.33 5.62
C LEU A 50 -5.11 19.56 5.45
N ARG A 51 -3.78 19.40 5.47
CA ARG A 51 -2.84 20.48 5.12
C ARG A 51 -3.08 21.04 3.72
N ILE A 52 -3.35 20.18 2.74
CA ILE A 52 -3.67 20.61 1.36
C ILE A 52 -4.98 21.42 1.34
N VAL A 53 -5.99 21.04 2.12
CA VAL A 53 -7.24 21.82 2.29
C VAL A 53 -6.96 23.22 2.85
N GLU A 54 -5.96 23.35 3.73
CA GLU A 54 -5.50 24.62 4.27
C GLU A 54 -4.59 25.42 3.31
N GLY A 55 -4.33 24.91 2.10
CA GLY A 55 -3.43 25.54 1.14
C GLY A 55 -1.95 25.35 1.46
N LEU A 56 -1.62 24.39 2.31
CA LEU A 56 -0.25 24.07 2.71
C LEU A 56 0.26 22.82 1.99
N ALA A 57 1.57 22.79 1.72
CA ALA A 57 2.21 21.59 1.21
C ALA A 57 2.12 20.44 2.24
N PRO A 58 1.90 19.20 1.79
CA PRO A 58 2.09 18.03 2.63
C PRO A 58 3.56 17.93 3.00
N THR A 59 3.81 17.45 4.21
CA THR A 59 5.14 17.32 4.80
C THR A 59 5.59 15.87 4.82
N ASP A 60 4.67 14.89 4.87
CA ASP A 60 5.01 13.49 4.67
C ASP A 60 5.26 13.19 3.19
N ILE A 61 6.51 13.36 2.78
CA ILE A 61 6.97 13.06 1.41
C ILE A 61 8.15 12.09 1.39
N SER A 62 8.61 11.64 2.56
CA SER A 62 9.56 10.53 2.72
C SER A 62 9.00 9.22 2.18
N HIS A 63 7.69 9.12 2.02
CA HIS A 63 7.05 8.10 1.20
C HIS A 63 6.23 8.84 0.14
N PRO A 64 6.59 8.74 -1.16
CA PRO A 64 5.76 9.33 -2.20
C PRO A 64 4.31 8.86 -2.03
N GLY A 65 3.37 9.75 -2.31
CA GLY A 65 1.98 9.55 -1.91
C GLY A 65 1.11 10.79 -2.11
N THR A 66 1.63 11.83 -2.76
CA THR A 66 0.92 13.08 -3.03
C THR A 66 -0.42 12.86 -3.75
N PRO A 67 -0.56 11.95 -4.73
CA PRO A 67 -1.88 11.66 -5.31
C PRO A 67 -2.91 11.17 -4.28
N VAL A 68 -2.49 10.42 -3.27
CA VAL A 68 -3.35 9.94 -2.17
C VAL A 68 -3.78 11.12 -1.28
N GLN A 69 -2.82 11.97 -0.89
CA GLN A 69 -3.06 13.15 -0.07
C GLN A 69 -4.02 14.13 -0.76
N VAL A 70 -3.85 14.33 -2.08
CA VAL A 70 -4.75 15.15 -2.91
C VAL A 70 -6.14 14.53 -3.00
N LEU A 71 -6.26 13.22 -3.16
CA LEU A 71 -7.57 12.56 -3.16
C LEU A 71 -8.28 12.78 -1.82
N ILE A 72 -7.58 12.61 -0.70
CA ILE A 72 -8.16 12.83 0.63
C ILE A 72 -8.57 14.29 0.81
N ALA A 73 -7.75 15.25 0.38
CA ALA A 73 -8.11 16.67 0.41
C ALA A 73 -9.38 16.94 -0.40
N ALA A 74 -9.50 16.34 -1.59
CA ALA A 74 -10.70 16.43 -2.42
C ALA A 74 -11.92 15.78 -1.75
N THR A 75 -11.76 14.64 -1.07
CA THR A 75 -12.82 14.00 -0.29
C THR A 75 -13.27 14.89 0.88
N ILE A 76 -12.34 15.47 1.65
CA ILE A 76 -12.65 16.41 2.74
C ILE A 76 -13.45 17.60 2.20
N LYS A 77 -13.02 18.22 1.09
CA LYS A 77 -13.75 19.34 0.48
C LYS A 77 -15.11 18.92 -0.08
N ALA A 78 -15.27 17.69 -0.57
CA ALA A 78 -16.56 17.19 -1.03
C ALA A 78 -17.55 16.98 0.14
N LEU A 79 -17.05 16.56 1.31
CA LEU A 79 -17.85 16.44 2.54
C LEU A 79 -18.16 17.80 3.17
N HIS A 80 -17.31 18.80 2.94
CA HIS A 80 -17.42 20.15 3.50
C HIS A 80 -17.27 21.25 2.42
N PRO A 81 -18.19 21.33 1.44
CA PRO A 81 -18.02 22.17 0.24
C PRO A 81 -18.01 23.67 0.56
N LEU A 82 -18.90 24.11 1.47
CA LEU A 82 -19.13 25.52 1.81
C LEU A 82 -18.64 25.90 3.22
N THR A 83 -18.05 24.95 3.94
CA THR A 83 -17.51 25.20 5.29
C THR A 83 -16.19 25.97 5.19
N SER A 84 -15.96 26.89 6.13
CA SER A 84 -14.68 27.57 6.24
C SER A 84 -13.57 26.58 6.54
N THR A 85 -12.33 26.89 6.13
CA THR A 85 -11.18 26.01 6.36
C THR A 85 -11.01 25.63 7.83
N GLU A 86 -11.15 26.60 8.75
CA GLU A 86 -11.04 26.35 10.19
C GLU A 86 -12.11 25.37 10.70
N ALA A 87 -13.37 25.59 10.33
CA ALA A 87 -14.46 24.70 10.75
C ALA A 87 -14.33 23.31 10.09
N THR A 88 -13.78 23.21 8.88
CA THR A 88 -13.43 21.93 8.26
C THR A 88 -12.34 21.21 9.04
N VAL A 89 -11.27 21.91 9.45
CA VAL A 89 -10.22 21.33 10.30
C VAL A 89 -10.81 20.79 11.59
N ASP A 90 -11.62 21.58 12.30
CA ASP A 90 -12.23 21.14 13.56
C ASP A 90 -13.17 19.95 13.38
N ALA A 91 -13.94 19.91 12.28
CA ALA A 91 -14.80 18.78 11.96
C ALA A 91 -13.99 17.50 11.69
N VAL A 92 -12.94 17.58 10.86
CA VAL A 92 -12.09 16.41 10.52
C VAL A 92 -11.34 15.86 11.73
N LEU A 93 -10.84 16.73 12.62
CA LEU A 93 -10.13 16.28 13.82
C LEU A 93 -11.06 15.61 14.85
N ARG A 94 -12.35 15.98 14.86
CA ARG A 94 -13.35 15.33 15.74
C ARG A 94 -13.89 14.03 15.16
N ASP A 95 -13.93 13.91 13.82
CA ASP A 95 -14.52 12.78 13.13
C ASP A 95 -13.63 12.28 11.97
N ALA A 96 -12.43 11.83 12.33
CA ALA A 96 -11.42 11.38 11.37
C ALA A 96 -11.81 10.06 10.68
N GLU A 97 -12.50 9.16 11.38
CA GLU A 97 -12.84 7.83 10.88
C GLU A 97 -13.83 7.91 9.71
N ASP A 98 -14.87 8.74 9.79
CA ASP A 98 -15.84 8.90 8.70
C ASP A 98 -15.21 9.46 7.44
N VAL A 99 -14.25 10.39 7.58
CA VAL A 99 -13.47 10.91 6.45
C VAL A 99 -12.61 9.82 5.81
N LEU A 100 -11.94 9.00 6.62
CA LEU A 100 -11.13 7.87 6.14
C LEU A 100 -12.01 6.79 5.47
N VAL A 101 -13.19 6.52 6.00
CA VAL A 101 -14.19 5.61 5.39
C VAL A 101 -14.65 6.16 4.05
N ALA A 102 -14.93 7.47 3.94
CA ALA A 102 -15.30 8.10 2.68
C ALA A 102 -14.17 8.01 1.65
N ALA A 103 -12.94 8.36 2.04
CA ALA A 103 -11.77 8.33 1.17
C ALA A 103 -11.49 6.92 0.63
N THR A 104 -11.49 5.91 1.51
CA THR A 104 -11.30 4.51 1.10
C THR A 104 -12.43 4.01 0.20
N SER A 105 -13.68 4.43 0.43
CA SER A 105 -14.80 4.09 -0.45
C SER A 105 -14.58 4.61 -1.88
N VAL A 106 -14.11 5.86 -2.02
CA VAL A 106 -13.75 6.43 -3.32
C VAL A 106 -12.61 5.63 -3.97
N ILE A 107 -11.56 5.29 -3.21
CA ILE A 107 -10.44 4.48 -3.70
C ILE A 107 -10.92 3.13 -4.23
N TYR A 108 -11.81 2.44 -3.51
CA TYR A 108 -12.31 1.12 -3.93
C TYR A 108 -13.06 1.20 -5.26
N VAL A 109 -13.91 2.23 -5.42
CA VAL A 109 -14.59 2.48 -6.69
C VAL A 109 -13.57 2.71 -7.81
N LEU A 110 -12.56 3.56 -7.59
CA LEU A 110 -11.50 3.82 -8.59
C LEU A 110 -10.73 2.55 -8.97
N ILE A 111 -10.43 1.67 -8.00
CA ILE A 111 -9.85 0.34 -8.28
C ILE A 111 -10.76 -0.46 -9.20
N GLY A 112 -12.05 -0.60 -8.85
CA GLY A 112 -13.02 -1.33 -9.67
C GLY A 112 -13.10 -0.79 -11.11
N LEU A 113 -13.19 0.53 -11.27
CA LEU A 113 -13.20 1.17 -12.58
C LEU A 113 -11.91 0.90 -13.37
N SER A 114 -10.75 1.00 -12.73
CA SER A 114 -9.45 0.77 -13.38
C SER A 114 -9.28 -0.68 -13.87
N LEU A 115 -9.72 -1.66 -13.07
CA LEU A 115 -9.71 -3.09 -13.44
C LEU A 115 -10.70 -3.39 -14.56
N TRP A 116 -11.87 -2.73 -14.54
CA TRP A 116 -12.81 -2.81 -15.66
C TRP A 116 -12.21 -2.26 -16.95
N TRP A 117 -11.57 -1.09 -16.91
CA TRP A 117 -10.88 -0.51 -18.07
C TRP A 117 -9.76 -1.42 -18.60
N MET A 118 -8.96 -2.01 -17.71
CA MET A 118 -7.94 -3.00 -18.09
C MET A 118 -8.56 -4.21 -18.80
N GLY A 119 -9.61 -4.81 -18.23
CA GLY A 119 -10.32 -5.93 -18.85
C GLY A 119 -10.89 -5.56 -20.21
N ARG A 120 -11.56 -4.41 -20.33
CA ARG A 120 -12.09 -3.90 -21.61
C ARG A 120 -10.99 -3.70 -22.65
N ALA A 121 -9.85 -3.15 -22.26
CA ALA A 121 -8.72 -2.90 -23.15
C ALA A 121 -8.12 -4.22 -23.66
N VAL A 122 -7.93 -5.21 -22.76
CA VAL A 122 -7.46 -6.56 -23.09
C VAL A 122 -8.44 -7.26 -24.01
N TRP A 123 -9.75 -7.23 -23.69
CA TRP A 123 -10.79 -7.82 -24.52
C TRP A 123 -10.78 -7.25 -25.93
N GLY A 124 -10.67 -5.93 -26.06
CA GLY A 124 -10.59 -5.33 -27.39
C GLY A 124 -9.31 -5.68 -28.15
N ALA A 125 -8.19 -5.95 -27.45
CA ALA A 125 -6.92 -6.31 -28.08
C ALA A 125 -6.85 -7.79 -28.50
N THR A 126 -7.49 -8.68 -27.74
CA THR A 126 -7.50 -10.13 -28.02
C THR A 126 -8.72 -10.58 -28.81
N GLY A 127 -9.81 -9.81 -28.79
CA GLY A 127 -11.12 -10.22 -29.29
C GLY A 127 -11.83 -11.29 -28.44
N ALA A 128 -11.27 -11.67 -27.29
CA ALA A 128 -11.75 -12.78 -26.47
C ALA A 128 -11.98 -12.36 -25.01
N LEU A 129 -13.10 -12.80 -24.44
CA LEU A 129 -13.48 -12.47 -23.06
C LEU A 129 -12.57 -13.15 -22.02
N LEU A 130 -12.17 -14.40 -22.28
CA LEU A 130 -11.35 -15.18 -21.35
C LEU A 130 -10.01 -14.51 -20.94
N PRO A 131 -9.15 -14.03 -21.85
CA PRO A 131 -7.94 -13.31 -21.46
C PRO A 131 -8.23 -11.99 -20.73
N ALA A 132 -9.37 -11.34 -21.00
CA ALA A 132 -9.76 -10.15 -20.25
C ALA A 132 -10.12 -10.47 -18.79
N LEU A 133 -10.85 -11.55 -18.56
CA LEU A 133 -11.14 -12.04 -17.21
C LEU A 133 -9.87 -12.51 -16.50
N LEU A 134 -8.97 -13.23 -17.18
CA LEU A 134 -7.66 -13.59 -16.63
C LEU A 134 -6.86 -12.35 -16.22
N ALA A 135 -6.84 -11.29 -17.03
CA ALA A 135 -6.20 -10.03 -16.65
C ALA A 135 -6.79 -9.43 -15.37
N GLN A 136 -8.12 -9.47 -15.22
CA GLN A 136 -8.84 -8.94 -14.05
C GLN A 136 -8.65 -9.77 -12.77
N THR A 137 -8.16 -11.01 -12.84
CA THR A 137 -7.83 -11.79 -11.63
C THR A 137 -6.65 -11.21 -10.85
N ALA A 138 -5.88 -10.29 -11.44
CA ALA A 138 -4.67 -9.71 -10.88
C ALA A 138 -4.70 -9.43 -9.36
N PRO A 139 -5.70 -8.69 -8.81
CA PRO A 139 -5.70 -8.36 -7.38
C PRO A 139 -6.07 -9.54 -6.47
N LEU A 140 -6.66 -10.60 -7.03
CA LEU A 140 -7.11 -11.77 -6.28
C LEU A 140 -5.98 -12.81 -6.14
N LEU A 141 -4.91 -12.76 -6.93
CA LEU A 141 -3.87 -13.79 -6.92
C LEU A 141 -2.93 -13.73 -5.70
N SER A 142 -3.13 -12.79 -4.77
CA SER A 142 -2.33 -12.67 -3.56
C SER A 142 -3.10 -11.99 -2.44
N ARG A 143 -3.11 -12.59 -1.23
CA ARG A 143 -3.65 -11.98 0.01
C ARG A 143 -3.03 -10.62 0.38
N ILE A 144 -1.84 -10.34 -0.15
CA ILE A 144 -1.15 -9.05 0.05
C ILE A 144 -1.96 -7.92 -0.60
N VAL A 145 -2.48 -8.14 -1.81
CA VAL A 145 -3.15 -7.08 -2.56
C VAL A 145 -4.40 -6.55 -1.85
N PRO A 146 -5.38 -7.37 -1.43
CA PRO A 146 -6.51 -6.87 -0.67
C PRO A 146 -6.07 -6.28 0.67
N LYS A 147 -5.13 -6.92 1.40
CA LYS A 147 -4.64 -6.39 2.70
C LYS A 147 -4.16 -4.95 2.59
N PHE A 148 -3.30 -4.67 1.62
CA PHE A 148 -2.71 -3.35 1.48
C PHE A 148 -3.63 -2.37 0.75
N ALA A 149 -4.63 -2.84 0.01
CA ALA A 149 -5.62 -2.01 -0.65
C ALA A 149 -6.72 -1.48 0.29
N LEU A 150 -6.84 -1.96 1.55
CA LEU A 150 -7.88 -1.52 2.49
C LEU A 150 -7.75 -0.07 2.97
N HIS A 151 -6.56 0.49 2.82
CA HIS A 151 -6.13 1.70 3.52
C HIS A 151 -5.92 2.85 2.53
N PRO A 152 -6.19 4.11 2.91
CA PRO A 152 -5.96 5.27 2.06
C PRO A 152 -4.47 5.64 2.02
N LYS A 153 -3.69 4.76 1.40
CA LYS A 153 -2.23 4.84 1.25
C LYS A 153 -1.81 4.55 -0.21
N PRO A 154 -0.52 4.62 -0.57
CA PRO A 154 -0.09 4.54 -1.97
C PRO A 154 -0.38 3.19 -2.62
N GLU A 155 -0.40 2.09 -1.85
CA GLU A 155 -0.56 0.73 -2.36
C GLU A 155 -1.80 0.51 -3.24
N PRO A 156 -3.03 0.91 -2.85
CA PRO A 156 -4.19 0.82 -3.73
C PRO A 156 -4.07 1.66 -5.00
N PHE A 157 -3.38 2.80 -4.95
CA PHE A 157 -3.07 3.58 -6.15
C PHE A 157 -2.08 2.88 -7.08
N LEU A 158 -1.19 2.02 -6.56
CA LEU A 158 -0.34 1.18 -7.41
C LEU A 158 -1.18 0.16 -8.19
N VAL A 159 -2.27 -0.38 -7.59
CA VAL A 159 -3.23 -1.25 -8.30
C VAL A 159 -3.87 -0.48 -9.46
N ILE A 160 -4.36 0.73 -9.18
CA ILE A 160 -4.95 1.62 -10.19
C ILE A 160 -3.95 1.92 -11.30
N ALA A 161 -2.72 2.34 -10.95
CA ALA A 161 -1.68 2.71 -11.91
C ALA A 161 -1.26 1.54 -12.81
N VAL A 162 -1.10 0.32 -12.27
CA VAL A 162 -0.82 -0.87 -13.10
C VAL A 162 -1.99 -1.16 -14.05
N ALA A 163 -3.23 -1.14 -13.55
CA ALA A 163 -4.40 -1.43 -14.38
C ALA A 163 -4.55 -0.42 -15.53
N LEU A 164 -4.36 0.87 -15.24
CA LEU A 164 -4.36 1.95 -16.24
C LEU A 164 -3.18 1.84 -17.21
N LEU A 165 -1.98 1.50 -16.74
CA LEU A 165 -0.81 1.31 -17.61
C LEU A 165 -1.04 0.16 -18.61
N VAL A 166 -1.52 -0.98 -18.11
CA VAL A 166 -1.86 -2.14 -18.95
C VAL A 166 -2.95 -1.75 -19.95
N ALA A 167 -4.02 -1.09 -19.49
CA ALA A 167 -5.08 -0.61 -20.38
C ALA A 167 -4.54 0.32 -21.48
N ALA A 168 -3.63 1.24 -21.11
CA ALA A 168 -3.06 2.23 -22.02
C ALA A 168 -2.16 1.60 -23.09
N VAL A 169 -1.44 0.51 -22.80
CA VAL A 169 -0.57 -0.14 -23.79
C VAL A 169 -1.28 -1.15 -24.70
N MET A 170 -2.47 -1.62 -24.36
CA MET A 170 -3.22 -2.59 -25.18
C MET A 170 -3.44 -2.15 -26.64
N PRO A 171 -3.73 -0.88 -26.97
CA PRO A 171 -3.82 -0.42 -28.35
C PRO A 171 -2.52 -0.63 -29.16
N LEU A 172 -1.34 -0.63 -28.52
CA LEU A 172 -0.04 -0.84 -29.18
C LEU A 172 0.16 -2.27 -29.68
N ILE A 173 -0.67 -3.21 -29.22
CA ILE A 173 -0.62 -4.61 -29.65
C ILE A 173 -1.35 -4.80 -30.99
N ARG A 174 -2.31 -3.94 -31.30
CA ARG A 174 -3.13 -4.00 -32.53
C ARG A 174 -2.38 -3.44 -33.74
N PRO A 175 -2.83 -3.71 -34.99
CA PRO A 175 -2.26 -3.10 -36.19
C PRO A 175 -2.02 -1.59 -36.04
N ARG A 176 -0.95 -1.10 -36.68
CA ARG A 176 -0.47 0.26 -36.46
C ARG A 176 -1.51 1.28 -36.91
N ASP A 177 -1.85 2.18 -36.00
CA ASP A 177 -2.72 3.32 -36.19
C ASP A 177 -2.06 4.47 -35.44
N ASP A 178 -1.39 5.35 -36.18
CA ASP A 178 -0.47 6.35 -35.61
C ASP A 178 -1.15 7.26 -34.58
N GLY A 179 -2.41 7.65 -34.82
CA GLY A 179 -3.17 8.49 -33.87
C GLY A 179 -3.52 7.75 -32.59
N LYS A 180 -3.96 6.48 -32.69
CA LYS A 180 -4.25 5.66 -31.50
C LYS A 180 -2.99 5.31 -30.71
N TRP A 181 -1.86 5.13 -31.38
CA TRP A 181 -0.59 4.79 -30.75
C TRP A 181 0.03 5.98 -30.01
N ASP A 182 -0.04 7.18 -30.57
CA ASP A 182 0.42 8.39 -29.89
C ASP A 182 -0.40 8.64 -28.62
N ARG A 183 -1.73 8.47 -28.70
CA ARG A 183 -2.61 8.54 -27.53
C ARG A 183 -2.30 7.46 -26.50
N ALA A 184 -2.04 6.23 -26.93
CA ALA A 184 -1.66 5.13 -26.05
C ALA A 184 -0.34 5.40 -25.32
N ALA A 185 0.66 5.91 -26.02
CA ALA A 185 1.94 6.30 -25.43
C ALA A 185 1.78 7.44 -24.41
N ALA A 186 0.98 8.46 -24.73
CA ALA A 186 0.67 9.55 -23.81
C ALA A 186 -0.03 9.05 -22.53
N LEU A 187 -1.08 8.22 -22.69
CA LEU A 187 -1.81 7.64 -21.55
C LEU A 187 -0.91 6.72 -20.70
N ALA A 188 -0.02 5.95 -21.32
CA ALA A 188 0.98 5.16 -20.60
C ALA A 188 1.94 6.05 -19.80
N GLY A 189 2.30 7.23 -20.35
CA GLY A 189 3.10 8.24 -19.65
C GLY A 189 2.39 8.76 -18.39
N VAL A 190 1.11 9.12 -18.51
CA VAL A 190 0.29 9.56 -17.37
C VAL A 190 0.14 8.46 -16.31
N ALA A 191 -0.14 7.22 -16.72
CA ALA A 191 -0.27 6.09 -15.78
C ALA A 191 1.05 5.79 -15.04
N MET A 192 2.19 5.90 -15.74
CA MET A 192 3.52 5.78 -15.13
C MET A 192 3.81 6.92 -14.15
N ALA A 193 3.48 8.16 -14.52
CA ALA A 193 3.63 9.31 -13.65
C ALA A 193 2.83 9.18 -12.35
N LEU A 194 1.57 8.71 -12.45
CA LEU A 194 0.73 8.42 -11.27
C LEU A 194 1.40 7.40 -10.35
N GLY A 195 1.86 6.28 -10.91
CA GLY A 195 2.51 5.23 -10.13
C GLY A 195 3.83 5.68 -9.49
N ILE A 196 4.66 6.46 -10.20
CA ILE A 196 5.91 7.02 -9.67
C ILE A 196 5.65 8.03 -8.55
N ALA A 197 4.66 8.92 -8.73
CA ALA A 197 4.24 9.88 -7.71
C ALA A 197 3.72 9.19 -6.44
N CYS A 198 3.19 7.95 -6.56
CA CYS A 198 2.79 7.13 -5.44
C CYS A 198 3.94 6.30 -4.85
N LYS A 199 4.86 5.70 -5.64
CA LYS A 199 6.10 5.10 -5.12
C LYS A 199 7.19 5.10 -6.20
N VAL A 200 8.38 5.60 -5.88
CA VAL A 200 9.49 5.75 -6.85
C VAL A 200 9.86 4.42 -7.53
N HIS A 201 9.83 3.29 -6.81
CA HIS A 201 10.15 1.99 -7.40
C HIS A 201 9.18 1.56 -8.51
N PHE A 202 8.00 2.18 -8.64
CA PHE A 202 7.12 1.98 -9.78
C PHE A 202 7.77 2.34 -11.11
N ALA A 203 8.79 3.21 -11.12
CA ALA A 203 9.52 3.60 -12.33
C ALA A 203 10.06 2.40 -13.12
N VAL A 204 10.41 1.29 -12.45
CA VAL A 204 10.93 0.09 -13.11
C VAL A 204 9.91 -0.58 -14.04
N LEU A 205 8.60 -0.33 -13.85
CA LEU A 205 7.56 -0.79 -14.78
C LEU A 205 7.60 -0.06 -16.13
N GLY A 206 8.38 1.03 -16.24
CA GLY A 206 8.59 1.76 -17.48
C GLY A 206 9.17 0.89 -18.60
N VAL A 207 9.84 -0.23 -18.27
CA VAL A 207 10.29 -1.22 -19.26
C VAL A 207 9.15 -1.80 -20.11
N LEU A 208 7.93 -1.87 -19.56
CA LEU A 208 6.77 -2.46 -20.22
C LEU A 208 6.38 -1.71 -21.50
N PRO A 209 6.05 -0.39 -21.47
CA PRO A 209 5.78 0.35 -22.69
C PRO A 209 7.00 0.45 -23.62
N LEU A 210 8.23 0.48 -23.08
CA LEU A 210 9.46 0.60 -23.88
C LEU A 210 9.65 -0.53 -24.89
N LEU A 211 9.21 -1.74 -24.58
CA LEU A 211 9.31 -2.87 -25.51
C LEU A 211 8.24 -2.86 -26.62
N LEU A 212 7.26 -1.97 -26.55
CA LEU A 212 6.13 -1.88 -27.48
C LEU A 212 6.21 -0.67 -28.42
N VAL A 213 6.84 0.43 -27.97
CA VAL A 213 6.87 1.70 -28.69
C VAL A 213 8.10 1.84 -29.61
N ASP A 214 7.97 2.68 -30.63
CA ASP A 214 9.11 3.17 -31.42
C ASP A 214 9.67 4.48 -30.85
N ARG A 215 10.76 5.02 -31.45
CA ARG A 215 11.45 6.22 -30.96
C ARG A 215 10.53 7.43 -30.78
N ARG A 216 9.60 7.68 -31.71
CA ARG A 216 8.66 8.82 -31.60
C ARG A 216 7.76 8.64 -30.38
N ARG A 217 7.18 7.45 -30.22
CA ARG A 217 6.23 7.17 -29.14
C ARG A 217 6.92 7.08 -27.80
N PHE A 218 8.18 6.67 -27.77
CA PHE A 218 9.03 6.82 -26.59
C PHE A 218 9.15 8.28 -26.15
N LEU A 219 9.41 9.22 -27.07
CA LEU A 219 9.49 10.64 -26.73
C LEU A 219 8.14 11.18 -26.21
N ILE A 220 7.01 10.77 -26.81
CA ILE A 220 5.68 11.13 -26.32
C ILE A 220 5.45 10.57 -24.91
N TYR A 221 5.71 9.27 -24.72
CA TYR A 221 5.59 8.59 -23.43
C TYR A 221 6.42 9.27 -22.34
N ALA A 222 7.69 9.55 -22.63
CA ALA A 222 8.61 10.19 -21.70
C ALA A 222 8.25 11.65 -21.42
N GLY A 223 7.94 12.43 -22.46
CA GLY A 223 7.59 13.85 -22.32
C GLY A 223 6.28 14.06 -21.59
N VAL A 224 5.22 13.32 -21.94
CA VAL A 224 3.93 13.37 -21.24
C VAL A 224 4.06 12.82 -19.82
N GLY A 225 4.84 11.74 -19.64
CA GLY A 225 5.12 11.20 -18.31
C GLY A 225 5.81 12.21 -17.39
N ALA A 226 6.83 12.92 -17.87
CA ALA A 226 7.51 13.96 -17.10
C ALA A 226 6.56 15.12 -16.74
N ALA A 227 5.77 15.61 -17.70
CA ALA A 227 4.80 16.68 -17.44
C ALA A 227 3.72 16.25 -16.44
N ALA A 228 3.17 15.04 -16.59
CA ALA A 228 2.18 14.50 -15.66
C ALA A 228 2.77 14.27 -14.26
N LEU A 229 4.04 13.87 -14.16
CA LEU A 229 4.71 13.67 -12.88
C LEU A 229 4.81 14.99 -12.12
N VAL A 230 5.19 16.08 -12.80
CA VAL A 230 5.21 17.43 -12.22
C VAL A 230 3.83 17.80 -11.69
N VAL A 231 2.76 17.52 -12.43
CA VAL A 231 1.38 17.78 -11.99
C VAL A 231 1.02 16.97 -10.73
N PHE A 232 1.33 15.67 -10.71
CA PHE A 232 0.98 14.81 -9.57
C PHE A 232 1.76 15.11 -8.29
N VAL A 233 2.98 15.64 -8.40
CA VAL A 233 3.82 16.01 -7.25
C VAL A 233 3.77 17.51 -6.94
N ALA A 234 3.08 18.32 -7.74
CA ALA A 234 3.02 19.77 -7.60
C ALA A 234 2.67 20.24 -6.18
N PRO A 235 1.67 19.66 -5.48
CA PRO A 235 1.34 20.07 -4.11
C PRO A 235 2.48 19.86 -3.12
N ALA A 236 3.36 18.89 -3.36
CA ALA A 236 4.49 18.54 -2.50
C ALA A 236 5.78 19.30 -2.84
N LEU A 237 5.83 20.07 -3.94
CA LEU A 237 7.04 20.79 -4.37
C LEU A 237 7.64 21.72 -3.31
N PRO A 238 6.86 22.47 -2.50
CA PRO A 238 7.43 23.32 -1.46
C PRO A 238 8.22 22.53 -0.39
N SER A 239 7.95 21.23 -0.25
CA SER A 239 8.62 20.34 0.70
C SER A 239 9.82 19.59 0.07
N TRP A 240 10.21 19.90 -1.17
CA TRP A 240 11.21 19.15 -1.97
C TRP A 240 12.55 18.83 -1.29
N SER A 241 13.06 19.72 -0.44
CA SER A 241 14.33 19.48 0.29
C SER A 241 14.28 18.21 1.13
N ILE A 242 13.13 17.92 1.74
CA ILE A 242 12.88 16.71 2.54
C ILE A 242 12.97 15.46 1.66
N TRP A 243 12.42 15.53 0.45
CA TRP A 243 12.42 14.42 -0.50
C TRP A 243 13.82 14.11 -1.01
N VAL A 244 14.59 15.13 -1.39
CA VAL A 244 15.97 14.94 -1.90
C VAL A 244 16.85 14.33 -0.82
N ASP A 245 16.78 14.82 0.40
CA ASP A 245 17.54 14.27 1.51
C ASP A 245 17.18 12.80 1.77
N TRP A 246 15.88 12.47 1.79
CA TRP A 246 15.42 11.10 1.98
C TRP A 246 15.86 10.16 0.85
N ILE A 247 15.70 10.56 -0.42
CA ILE A 247 16.15 9.79 -1.58
C ILE A 247 17.67 9.61 -1.55
N GLY A 248 18.42 10.65 -1.20
CA GLY A 248 19.87 10.59 -1.04
C GLY A 248 20.27 9.52 -0.03
N ARG A 249 19.68 9.54 1.17
CA ARG A 249 19.93 8.51 2.20
C ARG A 249 19.61 7.11 1.70
N MET A 250 18.46 6.95 1.04
CA MET A 250 18.00 5.67 0.48
C MET A 250 18.89 5.10 -0.61
N VAL A 251 19.51 5.94 -1.43
CA VAL A 251 20.43 5.51 -2.51
C VAL A 251 21.81 5.17 -1.93
N MET A 252 22.32 6.01 -1.03
CA MET A 252 23.70 5.92 -0.54
C MET A 252 23.93 4.82 0.50
N HIS A 253 22.90 4.35 1.21
CA HIS A 253 23.04 3.37 2.29
C HIS A 253 22.33 2.04 2.03
N SER A 254 22.79 0.96 2.66
CA SER A 254 22.39 -0.42 2.34
C SER A 254 21.16 -0.93 3.10
N GLY A 255 20.82 -0.28 4.22
CA GLY A 255 19.77 -0.67 5.15
C GLY A 255 18.39 -0.10 4.82
N ALA A 256 17.43 -0.39 5.70
CA ALA A 256 16.08 0.14 5.63
C ALA A 256 16.09 1.66 5.84
N TYR A 257 15.24 2.39 5.13
CA TYR A 257 15.08 3.85 5.28
C TYR A 257 16.36 4.69 5.19
N GLY A 258 17.41 4.16 4.54
CA GLY A 258 18.69 4.84 4.39
C GLY A 258 19.64 4.68 5.59
N GLU A 259 19.38 3.72 6.47
CA GLU A 259 20.31 3.28 7.52
C GLU A 259 21.39 2.32 6.96
N GLY A 260 22.36 1.92 7.79
CA GLY A 260 23.36 0.91 7.45
C GLY A 260 24.64 1.48 6.81
N ALA A 261 25.46 0.60 6.26
CA ALA A 261 26.73 0.99 5.64
C ALA A 261 26.48 1.82 4.38
N ALA A 262 27.44 2.69 4.03
CA ALA A 262 27.44 3.48 2.79
C ALA A 262 27.73 2.60 1.56
N THR A 263 26.85 1.64 1.29
CA THR A 263 26.88 0.75 0.14
C THR A 263 25.49 0.62 -0.46
N VAL A 264 25.39 0.34 -1.77
CA VAL A 264 24.08 0.26 -2.43
C VAL A 264 23.32 -1.01 -2.02
N ILE A 265 24.03 -2.12 -1.81
CA ILE A 265 23.48 -3.41 -1.42
C ILE A 265 24.34 -4.09 -0.36
N ASP A 266 23.69 -4.83 0.53
CA ASP A 266 24.35 -5.82 1.39
C ASP A 266 24.52 -7.13 0.61
N THR A 267 25.74 -7.44 0.18
CA THR A 267 26.05 -8.62 -0.65
C THR A 267 25.79 -9.96 0.06
N GLY A 268 25.79 -9.99 1.40
CA GLY A 268 25.48 -11.18 2.18
C GLY A 268 23.98 -11.45 2.33
N ARG A 269 23.16 -10.39 2.35
CA ARG A 269 21.70 -10.47 2.53
C ARG A 269 20.92 -10.44 1.22
N TYR A 270 21.36 -9.63 0.26
CA TYR A 270 20.59 -9.30 -0.95
C TYR A 270 20.22 -10.53 -1.81
N PRO A 271 21.13 -11.48 -2.12
CA PRO A 271 20.76 -12.67 -2.90
C PRO A 271 19.69 -13.53 -2.22
N ARG A 272 19.76 -13.67 -0.89
CA ARG A 272 18.75 -14.40 -0.10
C ARG A 272 17.42 -13.67 -0.12
N ALA A 273 17.42 -12.34 -0.09
CA ALA A 273 16.22 -11.53 -0.20
C ALA A 273 15.55 -11.72 -1.58
N VAL A 274 16.31 -11.70 -2.68
CA VAL A 274 15.79 -11.99 -4.03
C VAL A 274 15.14 -13.37 -4.08
N LEU A 275 15.84 -14.41 -3.60
CA LEU A 275 15.31 -15.77 -3.60
C LEU A 275 14.03 -15.88 -2.76
N LYS A 276 14.00 -15.26 -1.57
CA LYS A 276 12.84 -15.23 -0.68
C LYS A 276 11.64 -14.52 -1.31
N LEU A 277 11.85 -13.43 -2.04
CA LEU A 277 10.77 -12.69 -2.70
C LEU A 277 10.11 -13.53 -3.79
N PHE A 278 10.87 -14.27 -4.59
CA PHE A 278 10.30 -15.23 -5.56
C PHE A 278 9.66 -16.43 -4.88
N SER A 279 10.34 -17.09 -3.93
CA SER A 279 9.82 -18.32 -3.32
C SER A 279 8.55 -18.09 -2.50
N SER A 280 8.35 -16.89 -1.95
CA SER A 280 7.16 -16.55 -1.16
C SER A 280 5.94 -16.14 -1.97
N LYS A 281 6.01 -16.10 -3.30
CA LYS A 281 4.94 -15.61 -4.20
C LYS A 281 4.68 -16.58 -5.35
N LEU A 282 4.10 -17.74 -5.01
CA LEU A 282 3.94 -18.88 -5.90
C LEU A 282 3.35 -18.52 -7.28
N PHE A 283 2.18 -17.87 -7.34
CA PHE A 283 1.52 -17.55 -8.62
C PHE A 283 2.34 -16.62 -9.52
N MET A 284 2.97 -15.60 -8.93
CA MET A 284 3.84 -14.69 -9.67
C MET A 284 5.05 -15.44 -10.22
N SER A 285 5.73 -16.23 -9.38
CA SER A 285 6.94 -16.96 -9.76
C SER A 285 6.69 -18.04 -10.80
N LEU A 286 5.60 -18.81 -10.65
CA LEU A 286 5.17 -19.78 -11.67
C LEU A 286 4.80 -19.09 -12.99
N GLY A 287 4.13 -17.93 -12.92
CA GLY A 287 3.82 -17.11 -14.09
C GLY A 287 5.08 -16.64 -14.82
N VAL A 288 6.07 -16.14 -14.08
CA VAL A 288 7.37 -15.70 -14.63
C VAL A 288 8.08 -16.88 -15.29
N VAL A 289 8.26 -18.00 -14.59
CA VAL A 289 8.96 -19.19 -15.12
C VAL A 289 8.23 -19.74 -16.35
N GLY A 290 6.91 -19.92 -16.28
CA GLY A 290 6.10 -20.39 -17.39
C GLY A 290 6.20 -19.48 -18.62
N THR A 291 6.21 -18.16 -18.41
CA THR A 291 6.38 -17.18 -19.50
C THR A 291 7.77 -17.23 -20.10
N VAL A 292 8.82 -17.35 -19.30
CA VAL A 292 10.20 -17.49 -19.80
C VAL A 292 10.34 -18.74 -20.67
N LEU A 293 9.77 -19.88 -20.24
CA LEU A 293 9.78 -21.12 -21.01
C LEU A 293 9.02 -20.97 -22.34
N LEU A 294 7.84 -20.36 -22.31
CA LEU A 294 7.03 -20.13 -23.52
C LEU A 294 7.67 -19.13 -24.47
N LEU A 295 8.26 -18.04 -23.97
CA LEU A 295 9.01 -17.09 -24.80
C LEU A 295 10.23 -17.79 -25.43
N THR A 296 10.93 -18.62 -24.68
CA THR A 296 12.06 -19.41 -25.22
C THR A 296 11.60 -20.34 -26.34
N ALA A 297 10.50 -21.07 -26.15
CA ALA A 297 9.91 -21.91 -27.19
C ALA A 297 9.46 -21.08 -28.41
N TYR A 298 8.74 -19.98 -28.18
CA TYR A 298 8.28 -19.04 -29.20
C TYR A 298 9.45 -18.51 -30.05
N PHE A 299 10.52 -18.01 -29.42
CA PHE A 299 11.68 -17.50 -30.15
C PHE A 299 12.42 -18.59 -30.92
N ARG A 300 12.49 -19.83 -30.39
CA ARG A 300 13.07 -20.97 -31.13
C ARG A 300 12.24 -21.32 -32.36
N LEU A 301 10.90 -21.38 -32.23
CA LEU A 301 10.01 -21.66 -33.35
C LEU A 301 10.01 -20.54 -34.39
N ARG A 302 10.05 -19.28 -33.95
CA ARG A 302 10.19 -18.11 -34.82
C ARG A 302 11.50 -18.13 -35.60
N ARG A 303 12.63 -18.46 -34.97
CA ARG A 303 13.93 -18.60 -35.66
C ARG A 303 13.91 -19.69 -36.73
N ARG A 304 13.04 -20.69 -36.60
CA ARG A 304 12.82 -21.74 -37.60
C ARG A 304 11.80 -21.35 -38.68
N GLY A 305 11.25 -20.13 -38.65
CA GLY A 305 10.22 -19.68 -39.58
C GLY A 305 8.83 -20.27 -39.31
N LEU A 306 8.62 -20.96 -38.18
CA LEU A 306 7.35 -21.64 -37.85
C LEU A 306 6.34 -20.72 -37.15
N MET A 307 6.74 -19.51 -36.75
CA MET A 307 5.88 -18.54 -36.08
C MET A 307 6.20 -17.11 -36.53
N GLU A 308 5.15 -16.30 -36.66
CA GLU A 308 5.26 -14.88 -37.00
C GLU A 308 5.55 -14.01 -35.77
N GLN A 309 5.83 -12.72 -36.02
CA GLN A 309 6.02 -11.73 -34.96
C GLN A 309 4.72 -11.46 -34.21
N ASP A 310 4.72 -11.74 -32.91
CA ASP A 310 3.58 -11.48 -32.04
C ASP A 310 3.95 -10.39 -31.04
N ARG A 311 3.14 -9.33 -30.99
CA ARG A 311 3.33 -8.24 -30.04
C ARG A 311 2.93 -8.63 -28.62
N PHE A 312 2.11 -9.66 -28.44
CA PHE A 312 1.91 -10.26 -27.12
C PHE A 312 3.20 -10.90 -26.58
N ALA A 313 4.12 -11.37 -27.44
CA ALA A 313 5.43 -11.86 -26.97
C ALA A 313 6.28 -10.72 -26.40
N ARG A 314 6.23 -9.54 -27.04
CA ARG A 314 6.89 -8.32 -26.53
C ARG A 314 6.26 -7.83 -25.23
N LEU A 315 4.92 -7.82 -25.15
CA LEU A 315 4.20 -7.49 -23.92
C LEU A 315 4.61 -8.44 -22.78
N ALA A 316 4.57 -9.76 -23.03
CA ALA A 316 4.93 -10.78 -22.04
C ALA A 316 6.37 -10.61 -21.56
N ALA A 317 7.32 -10.36 -22.47
CA ALA A 317 8.70 -10.04 -22.12
C ALA A 317 8.80 -8.78 -21.26
N GLY A 318 8.02 -7.74 -21.57
CA GLY A 318 7.99 -6.49 -20.81
C GLY A 318 7.42 -6.67 -19.41
N ILE A 319 6.36 -7.47 -19.27
CA ILE A 319 5.78 -7.81 -17.96
C ILE A 319 6.77 -8.61 -17.11
N VAL A 320 7.41 -9.64 -17.68
CA VAL A 320 8.42 -10.43 -16.97
C VAL A 320 9.61 -9.56 -16.55
N ALA A 321 10.12 -8.72 -17.45
CA ALA A 321 11.20 -7.79 -17.15
C ALA A 321 10.80 -6.84 -16.01
N ALA A 322 9.60 -6.27 -16.05
CA ALA A 322 9.09 -5.41 -14.99
C ALA A 322 9.01 -6.14 -13.64
N GLN A 323 8.46 -7.36 -13.61
CA GLN A 323 8.35 -8.15 -12.38
C GLN A 323 9.74 -8.49 -11.79
N VAL A 324 10.70 -8.89 -12.63
CA VAL A 324 12.08 -9.16 -12.20
C VAL A 324 12.74 -7.89 -11.67
N LEU A 325 12.62 -6.77 -12.38
CA LEU A 325 13.20 -5.49 -11.94
C LEU A 325 12.58 -4.97 -10.64
N VAL A 326 11.27 -5.16 -10.43
CA VAL A 326 10.64 -4.89 -9.13
C VAL A 326 11.28 -5.74 -8.04
N VAL A 327 11.40 -7.06 -8.23
CA VAL A 327 12.01 -7.93 -7.22
C VAL A 327 13.44 -7.51 -6.90
N LEU A 328 14.25 -7.18 -7.92
CA LEU A 328 15.62 -6.69 -7.72
C LEU A 328 15.63 -5.36 -6.94
N SER A 329 14.81 -4.40 -7.34
CA SER A 329 14.73 -3.10 -6.65
C SER A 329 14.31 -3.23 -5.17
N VAL A 330 13.37 -4.13 -4.89
CA VAL A 330 12.79 -4.35 -3.56
C VAL A 330 13.67 -5.23 -2.68
N ALA A 331 14.52 -6.08 -3.25
CA ALA A 331 15.40 -6.96 -2.48
C ALA A 331 16.37 -6.22 -1.55
N LYS A 332 16.65 -4.94 -1.82
CA LYS A 332 17.41 -4.06 -0.91
C LYS A 332 16.68 -3.86 0.42
N GLN A 333 15.35 -3.71 0.39
CA GLN A 333 14.50 -3.51 1.56
C GLN A 333 13.25 -4.39 1.44
N PRO A 334 13.39 -5.71 1.68
CA PRO A 334 12.36 -6.67 1.32
C PRO A 334 11.13 -6.52 2.22
N ALA A 335 10.08 -5.92 1.68
CA ALA A 335 8.75 -5.86 2.29
C ALA A 335 7.69 -6.30 1.28
N ALA A 336 6.70 -7.06 1.76
CA ALA A 336 5.68 -7.68 0.91
C ALA A 336 4.89 -6.67 0.09
N HIS A 337 4.59 -5.49 0.65
CA HIS A 337 3.80 -4.44 0.00
C HIS A 337 4.56 -3.71 -1.12
N TYR A 338 5.89 -3.77 -1.16
CA TYR A 338 6.64 -3.23 -2.29
C TYR A 338 6.55 -4.11 -3.55
N LEU A 339 6.09 -5.36 -3.43
CA LEU A 339 5.81 -6.21 -4.60
C LEU A 339 4.45 -5.93 -5.25
N MET A 340 3.63 -5.02 -4.70
CA MET A 340 2.27 -4.74 -5.19
C MET A 340 2.19 -4.57 -6.71
N PRO A 341 3.02 -3.73 -7.38
CA PRO A 341 2.97 -3.59 -8.83
C PRO A 341 3.23 -4.90 -9.59
N ALA A 342 4.23 -5.68 -9.14
CA ALA A 342 4.58 -6.95 -9.75
C ALA A 342 3.50 -8.02 -9.55
N LEU A 343 2.85 -8.04 -8.38
CA LEU A 343 1.75 -8.95 -8.08
C LEU A 343 0.55 -8.67 -8.98
N VAL A 344 0.16 -7.39 -9.13
CA VAL A 344 -0.96 -6.98 -10.00
C VAL A 344 -0.65 -7.29 -11.48
N LEU A 345 0.60 -7.21 -11.92
CA LEU A 345 0.99 -7.61 -13.28
C LEU A 345 0.79 -9.11 -13.58
N THR A 346 0.58 -9.97 -12.57
CA THR A 346 0.39 -11.41 -12.77
C THR A 346 -0.88 -11.71 -13.56
N GLY A 347 -1.98 -10.97 -13.38
CA GLY A 347 -3.19 -11.17 -14.19
C GLY A 347 -2.95 -10.89 -15.68
N PRO A 348 -2.47 -9.69 -16.06
CA PRO A 348 -2.06 -9.38 -17.43
C PRO A 348 -1.04 -10.37 -18.02
N LEU A 349 -0.15 -10.93 -17.20
CA LEU A 349 0.75 -12.00 -17.62
C LEU A 349 -0.02 -13.27 -18.03
N LEU A 350 -1.04 -13.69 -17.27
CA LEU A 350 -1.91 -14.82 -17.65
C LEU A 350 -2.66 -14.54 -18.96
N ALA A 351 -3.09 -13.30 -19.19
CA ALA A 351 -3.71 -12.91 -20.46
C ALA A 351 -2.72 -12.99 -21.64
N ALA A 352 -1.46 -12.60 -21.44
CA ALA A 352 -0.43 -12.73 -22.46
C ALA A 352 -0.07 -14.20 -22.72
N LEU A 353 0.02 -15.01 -21.67
CA LEU A 353 0.22 -16.46 -21.75
C LEU A 353 -0.91 -17.15 -22.53
N TRP A 354 -2.16 -16.74 -22.30
CA TRP A 354 -3.30 -17.20 -23.09
C TRP A 354 -3.08 -16.93 -24.58
N SER A 355 -2.69 -15.70 -24.96
CA SER A 355 -2.46 -15.36 -26.36
C SER A 355 -1.33 -16.20 -26.98
N LEU A 356 -0.21 -16.33 -26.27
CA LEU A 356 0.99 -17.02 -26.76
C LEU A 356 0.85 -18.54 -26.85
N SER A 357 0.04 -19.15 -25.99
CA SER A 357 -0.13 -20.60 -25.99
C SER A 357 -1.15 -21.10 -27.02
N ARG A 358 -1.94 -20.20 -27.63
CA ARG A 358 -3.01 -20.57 -28.57
C ARG A 358 -2.53 -21.44 -29.75
N PRO A 359 -1.41 -21.14 -30.42
CA PRO A 359 -0.90 -21.97 -31.51
C PRO A 359 -0.39 -23.35 -31.05
N LEU A 360 -0.01 -23.49 -29.78
CA LEU A 360 0.62 -24.70 -29.23
C LEU A 360 -0.39 -25.77 -28.79
N MET A 361 -1.65 -25.38 -28.51
CA MET A 361 -2.66 -26.29 -27.97
C MET A 361 -4.09 -25.98 -28.49
N PRO A 362 -4.30 -25.87 -29.81
CA PRO A 362 -5.52 -25.29 -30.39
C PRO A 362 -6.83 -25.99 -29.98
N HIS A 363 -6.82 -27.32 -29.80
CA HIS A 363 -8.02 -28.10 -29.51
C HIS A 363 -8.51 -28.00 -28.06
N ILE A 364 -7.60 -27.73 -27.11
CA ILE A 364 -7.92 -27.68 -25.68
C ILE A 364 -7.75 -26.28 -25.07
N HIS A 365 -7.22 -25.32 -25.83
CA HIS A 365 -6.79 -24.00 -25.35
C HIS A 365 -7.82 -23.27 -24.48
N THR A 366 -9.02 -23.04 -25.02
CA THR A 366 -10.10 -22.34 -24.30
C THR A 366 -10.55 -23.10 -23.06
N ARG A 367 -10.63 -24.44 -23.14
CA ARG A 367 -11.03 -25.28 -22.00
C ARG A 367 -9.97 -25.23 -20.90
N PHE A 368 -8.69 -25.39 -21.25
CA PHE A 368 -7.57 -25.32 -20.32
C PHE A 368 -7.57 -23.98 -19.56
N TRP A 369 -7.58 -22.86 -20.27
CA TRP A 369 -7.54 -21.55 -19.65
C TRP A 369 -8.85 -21.17 -18.92
N GLY A 370 -9.99 -21.69 -19.38
CA GLY A 370 -11.25 -21.59 -18.66
C GLY A 370 -11.19 -22.31 -17.31
N THR A 371 -10.65 -23.53 -17.30
CA THR A 371 -10.40 -24.28 -16.06
C THR A 371 -9.41 -23.55 -15.17
N VAL A 372 -8.32 -23.00 -15.71
CA VAL A 372 -7.36 -22.19 -14.94
C VAL A 372 -8.05 -21.01 -14.28
N LEU A 373 -8.87 -20.25 -15.01
CA LEU A 373 -9.63 -19.12 -14.45
C LEU A 373 -10.55 -19.58 -13.30
N VAL A 374 -11.33 -20.64 -13.51
CA VAL A 374 -12.25 -21.17 -12.50
C VAL A 374 -11.50 -21.63 -11.25
N VAL A 375 -10.42 -22.39 -11.42
CA VAL A 375 -9.58 -22.87 -10.31
C VAL A 375 -8.96 -21.70 -9.55
N LEU A 376 -8.40 -20.71 -10.26
CA LEU A 376 -7.83 -19.52 -9.63
C LEU A 376 -8.89 -18.80 -8.80
N VAL A 377 -10.07 -18.51 -9.36
CA VAL A 377 -11.16 -17.84 -8.62
C VAL A 377 -11.62 -18.68 -7.42
N ALA A 378 -11.84 -19.98 -7.61
CA ALA A 378 -12.30 -20.88 -6.55
C ALA A 378 -11.30 -20.97 -5.39
N LEU A 379 -9.99 -20.99 -5.66
CA LEU A 379 -8.94 -21.01 -4.64
C LEU A 379 -8.86 -19.72 -3.82
N GLN A 380 -9.35 -18.59 -4.35
CA GLN A 380 -9.31 -17.32 -3.64
C GLN A 380 -10.46 -17.13 -2.66
N ILE A 381 -11.63 -17.72 -2.91
CA ILE A 381 -12.79 -17.63 -2.01
C ILE A 381 -12.44 -17.99 -0.56
N PRO A 382 -11.88 -19.18 -0.25
CA PRO A 382 -11.51 -19.53 1.12
C PRO A 382 -10.34 -18.69 1.65
N GLN A 383 -9.44 -18.21 0.78
CA GLN A 383 -8.33 -17.34 1.21
C GLN A 383 -8.84 -15.97 1.66
N MET A 384 -9.80 -15.38 0.94
CA MET A 384 -10.41 -14.10 1.29
C MET A 384 -11.28 -14.25 2.54
N ALA A 385 -12.06 -15.33 2.65
CA ALA A 385 -12.85 -15.62 3.85
C ALA A 385 -11.95 -15.79 5.10
N LYS A 386 -10.86 -16.56 4.97
CA LYS A 386 -9.87 -16.72 6.06
C LYS A 386 -9.24 -15.38 6.44
N GLN A 387 -8.82 -14.58 5.46
CA GLN A 387 -8.22 -13.28 5.74
C GLN A 387 -9.20 -12.30 6.39
N ASN A 388 -10.47 -12.34 6.01
CA ASN A 388 -11.52 -11.55 6.65
C ASN A 388 -11.76 -11.99 8.10
N ALA A 389 -11.76 -13.31 8.36
CA ALA A 389 -11.88 -13.86 9.71
C ALA A 389 -10.67 -13.48 10.59
N GLU A 390 -9.45 -13.51 10.03
CA GLU A 390 -8.22 -13.02 10.70
C GLU A 390 -8.36 -11.54 11.09
N LEU A 391 -8.81 -10.66 10.17
CA LEU A 391 -9.03 -9.23 10.45
C LEU A 391 -10.10 -9.00 11.53
N ARG A 392 -11.22 -9.74 11.46
CA ARG A 392 -12.27 -9.66 12.48
C ARG A 392 -11.76 -10.09 13.85
N GLY A 393 -11.04 -11.22 13.92
CA GLY A 393 -10.47 -11.72 15.18
C GLY A 393 -9.49 -10.72 15.80
N TRP A 394 -8.57 -10.16 14.99
CA TRP A 394 -7.67 -9.11 15.46
C TRP A 394 -8.42 -7.87 15.93
N THR A 395 -9.49 -7.47 15.24
CA THR A 395 -10.32 -6.33 15.67
C THR A 395 -11.01 -6.60 17.00
N GLU A 396 -11.63 -7.77 17.16
CA GLU A 396 -12.29 -8.17 18.40
C GLU A 396 -11.31 -8.21 19.58
N GLU A 397 -10.11 -8.76 19.37
CA GLU A 397 -9.04 -8.79 20.38
C GLU A 397 -8.55 -7.40 20.77
N GLN A 398 -8.31 -6.50 19.81
CA GLN A 398 -7.82 -5.14 20.08
C GLN A 398 -8.88 -4.25 20.73
N MET A 399 -10.13 -4.39 20.31
CA MET A 399 -11.25 -3.59 20.82
C MET A 399 -11.78 -4.08 22.17
N ALA A 400 -11.50 -5.32 22.57
CA ALA A 400 -11.84 -5.84 23.90
C ALA A 400 -11.05 -5.16 25.03
N ILE A 401 -9.99 -4.41 24.72
CA ILE A 401 -9.11 -3.79 25.70
C ILE A 401 -9.56 -2.34 25.98
N ASP A 402 -10.33 -2.18 27.05
CA ASP A 402 -10.59 -0.86 27.63
C ASP A 402 -9.57 -0.56 28.74
N LEU A 403 -8.51 0.18 28.39
CA LEU A 403 -7.49 0.60 29.36
C LEU A 403 -8.05 1.59 30.40
N GLY A 404 -9.07 2.38 30.05
CA GLY A 404 -9.67 3.36 30.95
C GLY A 404 -10.44 2.67 32.08
N ALA A 405 -11.24 1.67 31.73
CA ALA A 405 -11.98 0.86 32.68
C ALA A 405 -11.08 -0.08 33.49
N ARG A 406 -10.08 -0.72 32.85
CA ARG A 406 -9.20 -1.71 33.50
C ARG A 406 -8.13 -1.08 34.38
N PHE A 407 -7.64 0.11 34.04
CA PHE A 407 -6.55 0.79 34.75
C PHE A 407 -6.93 2.24 35.12
N PRO A 408 -7.95 2.42 35.96
CA PRO A 408 -8.43 3.75 36.34
C PRO A 408 -7.34 4.52 37.08
N GLY A 409 -7.11 5.77 36.66
CA GLY A 409 -6.13 6.68 37.26
C GLY A 409 -4.66 6.38 36.94
N CYS A 410 -4.36 5.37 36.13
CA CYS A 410 -3.00 5.12 35.66
C CYS A 410 -2.72 5.82 34.34
N ALA A 411 -1.46 6.22 34.13
CA ALA A 411 -1.02 6.75 32.85
C ALA A 411 -1.09 5.67 31.76
N LYS A 412 -1.61 6.01 30.59
CA LYS A 412 -1.63 5.16 29.40
C LYS A 412 -0.52 5.62 28.46
N ILE A 413 0.48 4.77 28.25
CA ILE A 413 1.65 5.08 27.42
C ILE A 413 1.60 4.19 26.17
N TYR A 414 1.21 4.79 25.04
CA TYR A 414 1.16 4.11 23.76
C TYR A 414 2.52 4.14 23.08
N TYR A 415 3.11 2.99 22.80
CA TYR A 415 4.37 2.89 22.06
C TYR A 415 4.14 2.37 20.64
N ASP A 416 5.22 2.27 19.86
CA ASP A 416 5.17 2.02 18.42
C ASP A 416 4.12 0.97 17.98
N ALA A 417 3.21 1.45 17.11
CA ALA A 417 2.04 0.76 16.57
C ALA A 417 1.07 0.24 17.64
N ALA A 418 0.57 1.14 18.48
CA ALA A 418 -0.53 0.88 19.40
C ALA A 418 -1.91 1.13 18.78
N SER A 419 -2.88 0.30 19.14
CA SER A 419 -4.30 0.49 18.83
C SER A 419 -4.92 1.51 19.77
N ALA A 420 -4.63 2.78 19.51
CA ALA A 420 -5.23 3.92 20.19
C ALA A 420 -5.37 5.11 19.25
N GLN A 421 -6.52 5.78 19.30
CA GLN A 421 -6.80 6.90 18.42
C GLN A 421 -5.88 8.10 18.70
N SER A 422 -5.58 8.39 19.97
CA SER A 422 -4.62 9.45 20.34
C SER A 422 -3.22 9.17 19.79
N TYR A 423 -2.75 7.92 19.86
CA TYR A 423 -1.48 7.50 19.26
C TYR A 423 -1.48 7.70 17.74
N ALA A 424 -2.55 7.28 17.04
CA ALA A 424 -2.67 7.45 15.59
C ALA A 424 -2.66 8.94 15.18
N PHE A 425 -3.41 9.79 15.91
CA PHE A 425 -3.40 11.24 15.70
C PHE A 425 -2.06 11.87 16.02
N GLN A 426 -1.45 11.56 17.17
CA GLN A 426 -0.13 12.05 17.53
C GLN A 426 0.87 11.75 16.41
N ARG A 427 0.88 10.51 15.92
CA ARG A 427 1.81 10.09 14.88
C ARG A 427 1.53 10.76 13.53
N GLY A 428 0.26 10.92 13.16
CA GLY A 428 -0.14 11.70 11.99
C GLY A 428 0.22 13.17 12.09
N ASP A 429 0.07 13.76 13.28
CA ASP A 429 0.34 15.17 13.50
C ASP A 429 1.84 15.46 13.54
N MET A 430 2.65 14.57 14.11
CA MET A 430 4.11 14.70 14.01
C MET A 430 4.60 14.67 12.56
N ASN A 431 3.95 13.90 11.67
CA ASN A 431 4.18 13.99 10.22
C ASN A 431 3.66 15.26 9.57
N ALA A 432 2.67 15.91 10.19
CA ALA A 432 2.17 17.24 9.84
C ALA A 432 2.93 18.36 10.58
N GLN A 433 4.10 18.08 11.16
CA GLN A 433 4.94 19.00 11.92
C GLN A 433 4.27 19.58 13.19
N GLY A 434 3.42 18.79 13.85
CA GLY A 434 2.75 19.17 15.09
C GLY A 434 1.65 20.22 14.92
N ARG A 435 1.18 20.44 13.68
CA ARG A 435 0.27 21.53 13.32
C ARG A 435 -1.04 21.50 14.11
N TYR A 436 -1.56 20.30 14.37
CA TYR A 436 -2.89 20.09 14.94
C TYR A 436 -2.85 19.76 16.43
N SER A 437 -1.67 19.57 17.03
CA SER A 437 -1.48 19.20 18.43
C SER A 437 -2.25 20.09 19.42
N ALA A 438 -2.29 21.41 19.20
CA ALA A 438 -3.03 22.32 20.07
C ALA A 438 -4.55 22.10 20.03
N LYS A 439 -5.11 21.70 18.88
CA LYS A 439 -6.53 21.37 18.71
C LYS A 439 -6.85 19.94 19.15
N LEU A 440 -5.89 19.02 19.00
CA LEU A 440 -6.03 17.61 19.38
C LEU A 440 -5.91 17.40 20.89
N ALA A 441 -4.99 18.11 21.56
CA ALA A 441 -4.77 17.96 23.00
C ALA A 441 -6.04 18.00 23.87
N PRO A 442 -6.98 18.95 23.69
CA PRO A 442 -8.22 18.97 24.48
C PRO A 442 -9.25 17.90 24.08
N LEU A 443 -9.07 17.19 22.96
CA LEU A 443 -9.99 16.14 22.50
C LEU A 443 -9.70 14.76 23.12
N PHE A 444 -8.53 14.59 23.75
CA PHE A 444 -8.08 13.32 24.31
C PHE A 444 -7.80 13.42 25.82
N PRO A 445 -7.87 12.29 26.55
CA PRO A 445 -7.55 12.27 27.98
C PRO A 445 -6.12 12.75 28.30
N ASN A 446 -5.99 13.50 29.41
CA ASN A 446 -4.70 14.07 29.84
C ASN A 446 -3.73 13.06 30.46
N ASP A 447 -4.17 11.82 30.66
CA ASP A 447 -3.39 10.68 31.14
C ASP A 447 -2.90 9.77 30.00
N GLU A 448 -3.12 10.15 28.75
CA GLU A 448 -2.58 9.48 27.56
C GLU A 448 -1.28 10.14 27.08
N TYR A 449 -0.31 9.28 26.78
CA TYR A 449 1.04 9.63 26.34
C TYR A 449 1.45 8.75 25.17
N THR A 450 2.34 9.28 24.32
CA THR A 450 2.93 8.52 23.22
C THR A 450 4.43 8.39 23.41
N TRP A 451 4.94 7.17 23.27
CA TRP A 451 6.36 6.86 23.28
C TRP A 451 6.83 6.43 21.89
N PHE A 452 7.53 7.33 21.21
CA PHE A 452 8.25 6.97 19.99
C PHE A 452 9.55 6.27 20.35
N THR A 453 9.66 4.98 20.05
CA THR A 453 10.85 4.19 20.39
C THR A 453 11.87 4.16 19.25
N ASN A 454 11.50 4.66 18.08
CA ASN A 454 12.38 4.80 16.92
C ASN A 454 12.49 6.26 16.44
N ASP A 455 13.64 6.59 15.86
CA ASP A 455 13.83 7.85 15.15
C ASP A 455 13.07 7.84 13.83
N HIS A 456 12.45 8.97 13.50
CA HIS A 456 11.76 9.18 12.24
C HIS A 456 12.23 10.47 11.57
N THR A 457 11.82 10.68 10.31
CA THR A 457 12.21 11.85 9.53
C THR A 457 11.82 13.17 10.21
N TYR A 458 10.66 13.22 10.88
CA TYR A 458 10.10 14.46 11.43
C TYR A 458 10.07 14.52 12.97
N TRP A 459 10.42 13.42 13.65
CA TRP A 459 10.50 13.38 15.10
C TRP A 459 11.57 12.42 15.56
N LYS A 460 12.11 12.71 16.75
CA LYS A 460 13.07 11.84 17.43
C LYS A 460 12.35 10.89 18.35
N ASN A 461 13.01 9.79 18.67
CA ASN A 461 12.60 8.94 19.77
C ASN A 461 12.38 9.79 21.04
N GLY A 462 11.36 9.44 21.82
CA GLY A 462 10.99 10.25 22.97
C GLY A 462 9.59 9.95 23.49
N LEU A 463 9.39 10.29 24.75
CA LEU A 463 8.10 10.21 25.42
C LEU A 463 7.46 11.59 25.41
N MET A 464 6.25 11.69 24.88
CA MET A 464 5.58 12.95 24.64
C MET A 464 4.09 12.89 24.98
N GLN A 465 3.54 14.06 25.26
CA GLN A 465 2.12 14.35 25.23
C GLN A 465 1.92 15.48 24.24
N TRP A 466 1.46 15.16 23.03
CA TRP A 466 1.38 16.14 21.93
C TRP A 466 2.76 16.73 21.64
N LEU A 467 2.89 18.06 21.64
CA LEU A 467 4.16 18.75 21.45
C LEU A 467 5.01 18.86 22.72
N LYS A 468 4.56 18.30 23.85
CA LYS A 468 5.25 18.41 25.13
C LYS A 468 6.09 17.15 25.40
N PRO A 469 7.43 17.23 25.37
CA PRO A 469 8.28 16.17 25.89
C PRO A 469 8.01 15.97 27.39
N VAL A 470 7.98 14.72 27.83
CA VAL A 470 7.80 14.35 29.24
C VAL A 470 8.78 13.24 29.60
N THR A 471 9.12 13.10 30.88
CA THR A 471 9.97 12.00 31.34
C THR A 471 9.13 10.90 31.97
N LEU A 472 9.64 9.66 31.94
CA LEU A 472 8.96 8.55 32.60
C LEU A 472 8.82 8.78 34.12
N ALA A 473 9.82 9.41 34.76
CA ALA A 473 9.77 9.73 36.18
C ALA A 473 8.59 10.68 36.50
N ASP A 474 8.44 11.77 35.74
CA ASP A 474 7.34 12.73 35.95
C ASP A 474 5.96 12.09 35.79
N ILE A 475 5.81 11.14 34.87
CA ILE A 475 4.55 10.42 34.67
C ILE A 475 4.26 9.52 35.88
N LEU A 476 5.25 8.77 36.34
CA LEU A 476 5.08 7.86 37.47
C LEU A 476 4.82 8.62 38.78
N ASP A 477 5.49 9.74 38.99
CA ASP A 477 5.27 10.61 40.16
C ASP A 477 3.86 11.21 40.15
N ARG A 478 3.34 11.58 38.97
CA ARG A 478 2.00 12.17 38.83
C ARG A 478 0.88 11.16 39.04
N HIS A 479 1.01 9.96 38.49
CA HIS A 479 -0.10 8.99 38.40
C HIS A 479 0.03 7.83 39.41
N GLY A 480 1.23 7.59 39.94
CA GLY A 480 1.53 6.45 40.82
C GLY A 480 1.48 5.07 40.14
N CYS A 481 1.05 5.01 38.88
CA CYS A 481 1.02 3.82 38.04
C CYS A 481 0.99 4.16 36.55
N ALA A 482 1.45 3.22 35.73
CA ALA A 482 1.42 3.34 34.28
C ALA A 482 1.21 1.98 33.60
N VAL A 483 0.55 2.01 32.45
CA VAL A 483 0.37 0.88 31.53
C VAL A 483 0.88 1.27 30.15
N TRP A 484 1.67 0.39 29.55
CA TRP A 484 2.20 0.55 28.20
C TRP A 484 1.47 -0.38 27.23
N ARG A 485 1.13 0.10 26.03
CA ARG A 485 0.46 -0.69 24.99
C ARG A 485 1.06 -0.43 23.62
N GLY A 486 1.26 -1.48 22.81
CA GLY A 486 1.85 -1.43 21.46
C GLY A 486 2.33 -2.81 20.99
N ASN A 487 2.91 -2.92 19.79
CA ASN A 487 3.34 -4.22 19.24
C ASN A 487 4.86 -4.40 19.10
N GLN A 488 5.65 -3.35 19.27
CA GLN A 488 7.13 -3.40 19.24
C GLN A 488 7.77 -3.56 20.62
N HIS A 489 7.29 -4.54 21.39
CA HIS A 489 7.62 -4.70 22.81
C HIS A 489 9.12 -4.85 23.11
N TRP A 490 9.92 -5.35 22.15
CA TRP A 490 11.38 -5.49 22.29
C TRP A 490 12.11 -4.15 22.43
N THR A 491 11.48 -3.03 22.06
CA THR A 491 12.06 -1.69 22.20
C THR A 491 11.83 -1.11 23.59
N VAL A 492 10.68 -1.39 24.20
CA VAL A 492 10.16 -0.65 25.36
C VAL A 492 11.04 -0.83 26.60
N ALA A 493 11.34 -2.07 27.00
CA ALA A 493 12.11 -2.34 28.22
C ALA A 493 13.54 -1.77 28.20
N PRO A 494 14.34 -1.95 27.11
CA PRO A 494 15.63 -1.28 27.00
C PRO A 494 15.55 0.25 27.07
N TYR A 495 14.49 0.87 26.51
CA TYR A 495 14.30 2.31 26.59
C TYR A 495 13.91 2.79 27.99
N ALA A 496 13.02 2.07 28.68
CA ALA A 496 12.65 2.38 30.05
C ALA A 496 13.85 2.33 31.00
N ASN A 497 14.69 1.29 30.88
CA ASN A 497 15.92 1.18 31.68
C ASN A 497 16.96 2.28 31.35
N ARG A 498 16.93 2.86 30.14
CA ARG A 498 17.78 4.01 29.79
C ARG A 498 17.29 5.32 30.40
N GLN A 499 15.98 5.49 30.57
CA GLN A 499 15.43 6.69 31.22
C GLN A 499 15.54 6.62 32.74
N ILE A 500 15.30 5.44 33.32
CA ILE A 500 15.40 5.19 34.75
C ILE A 500 16.29 3.94 34.93
N PRO A 501 17.56 4.08 35.32
CA PRO A 501 18.45 2.95 35.52
C PRO A 501 17.89 1.96 36.55
N GLY A 502 17.85 0.67 36.20
CA GLY A 502 17.28 -0.38 37.03
C GLY A 502 15.76 -0.49 36.95
N PHE A 503 15.11 0.21 36.01
CA PHE A 503 13.67 0.12 35.83
C PHE A 503 13.24 -1.28 35.38
N VAL A 504 12.31 -1.86 36.12
CA VAL A 504 11.70 -3.16 35.84
C VAL A 504 10.18 -3.01 35.87
N PHE A 505 9.51 -3.54 34.85
CA PHE A 505 8.04 -3.65 34.82
C PHE A 505 7.56 -4.67 35.85
N ASP A 506 6.42 -4.39 36.48
CA ASP A 506 5.88 -5.27 37.51
C ASP A 506 5.11 -6.46 36.91
N ASP A 507 4.56 -6.29 35.71
CA ASP A 507 3.87 -7.35 34.98
C ASP A 507 3.99 -7.16 33.46
N ARG A 508 3.77 -8.26 32.73
CA ARG A 508 3.71 -8.30 31.26
C ARG A 508 2.63 -9.30 30.84
N CYS A 509 1.74 -8.87 29.94
CA CYS A 509 0.77 -9.74 29.32
C CYS A 509 0.66 -9.46 27.82
N ASP A 510 0.55 -10.52 27.04
CA ASP A 510 0.31 -10.42 25.60
C ASP A 510 -1.21 -10.44 25.34
N MET A 511 -1.67 -9.57 24.44
CA MET A 511 -3.06 -9.32 24.11
C MET A 511 -3.21 -9.20 22.59
N GLY A 512 -3.45 -10.34 21.93
CA GLY A 512 -3.44 -10.43 20.48
C GLY A 512 -2.06 -10.09 19.91
N GLU A 513 -2.01 -9.14 18.98
CA GLU A 513 -0.77 -8.65 18.35
C GLU A 513 -0.03 -7.59 19.19
N GLU A 514 -0.54 -7.22 20.37
CA GLU A 514 0.06 -6.20 21.23
C GLU A 514 0.50 -6.76 22.57
N THR A 515 1.48 -6.11 23.19
CA THR A 515 1.95 -6.45 24.53
C THR A 515 1.65 -5.30 25.48
N LEU A 516 1.09 -5.63 26.64
CA LEU A 516 0.96 -4.74 27.77
C LEU A 516 2.12 -4.92 28.73
N PHE A 517 2.71 -3.81 29.17
CA PHE A 517 3.57 -3.77 30.34
C PHE A 517 2.92 -2.89 31.40
N THR A 518 3.16 -3.17 32.67
CA THR A 518 2.59 -2.38 33.76
C THR A 518 3.60 -2.01 34.83
N LYS A 519 3.34 -0.91 35.53
CA LYS A 519 4.08 -0.44 36.70
C LYS A 519 3.11 0.15 37.73
N GLY A 520 3.25 -0.23 39.01
CA GLY A 520 2.34 0.10 40.11
C GLY A 520 1.02 -0.69 40.10
N VAL A 521 0.81 -1.52 39.08
CA VAL A 521 -0.40 -2.33 38.87
C VAL A 521 0.01 -3.61 38.15
N LYS A 522 -0.78 -4.68 38.29
CA LYS A 522 -0.65 -5.92 37.53
C LYS A 522 -1.55 -5.92 36.30
N CYS A 523 -1.33 -6.84 35.38
CA CYS A 523 -2.15 -6.94 34.19
C CYS A 523 -3.65 -7.10 34.51
N ASP A 524 -4.04 -7.77 35.59
CA ASP A 524 -5.44 -7.89 36.02
C ASP A 524 -6.07 -6.61 36.59
N GLY A 525 -5.30 -5.52 36.71
CA GLY A 525 -5.74 -4.23 37.27
C GLY A 525 -5.52 -4.11 38.78
N SER A 526 -5.10 -5.17 39.47
CA SER A 526 -4.79 -5.11 40.89
C SER A 526 -3.54 -4.25 41.16
N ARG A 527 -3.55 -3.49 42.26
CA ARG A 527 -2.41 -2.67 42.67
C ARG A 527 -1.26 -3.56 43.13
N VAL A 528 -0.03 -3.19 42.77
CA VAL A 528 1.16 -3.83 43.32
C VAL A 528 1.39 -3.22 44.71
N PRO A 529 1.53 -4.03 45.78
CA PRO A 529 1.83 -3.51 47.11
C PRO A 529 3.11 -2.67 47.05
N VAL A 530 3.04 -1.43 47.51
CA VAL A 530 4.25 -0.63 47.73
C VAL A 530 5.03 -1.33 48.83
N ALA A 531 6.25 -1.75 48.55
CA ALA A 531 7.14 -2.25 49.61
C ALA A 531 7.31 -1.09 50.61
N VAL A 532 6.71 -1.24 51.79
CA VAL A 532 6.95 -0.33 52.91
C VAL A 532 8.43 -0.47 53.25
N PRO A 533 9.21 0.63 53.29
CA PRO A 533 10.64 0.60 53.56
C PRO A 533 11.02 -0.18 54.82
#